data_AF-A0A7S1ST13-F1
#
_entry.id   AF-A0A7S1ST13-F1
#
_cell.length_a   1.000
_cell.length_b   1.000
_cell.length_c   1.000
_cell.angle_alpha   90.00
_cell.angle_beta   90.00
_cell.angle_gamma   90.00
#
_symmetry.space_group_name_H-M   'P 1'
#
loop_
_entity.id
_entity.type
_entity.pdbx_description
1 polymer ?
#
loop_
_entity_poly.entity_id
_entity_poly.type
_entity_poly.pdbx_seq_one_letter_code
_entity_poly.pdbx_strand_id
1 'polypeptide(L)'
;AMETLSAGGSLEAATLPVPRQQAVDLRQVFARGQDEDHDGLTPGFLAGVSHQQLVRGRAPRHRGVLLGRVQRVDPGLGGVWVDLEGPVKRGDGVVFDAGKPMEREQGGSVMGVLSAGGAAEGTVQL
;
A
#
# COMPACT_ATOMS: atom_id res chain seq x y z
N ALA A 1 10.27 31.05 -48.46
CA ALA A 1 9.10 30.76 -47.61
C ALA A 1 9.40 29.47 -46.88
N MET A 2 9.63 29.53 -45.57
CA MET A 2 9.89 28.38 -44.69
C MET A 2 8.72 28.30 -43.73
N GLU A 3 8.01 27.17 -43.76
CA GLU A 3 6.89 26.85 -42.86
C GLU A 3 7.37 26.77 -41.41
N THR A 4 6.72 27.56 -40.55
CA THR A 4 6.79 27.40 -39.10
C THR A 4 5.72 26.41 -38.65
N LEU A 5 6.11 25.15 -38.43
CA LEU A 5 5.26 24.20 -37.71
C LEU A 5 5.20 24.61 -36.23
N SER A 6 4.08 25.23 -35.85
CA SER A 6 3.64 25.42 -34.47
C SER A 6 3.07 24.09 -33.94
N ALA A 7 3.94 23.21 -33.43
CA ALA A 7 3.51 22.06 -32.63
C ALA A 7 3.30 22.50 -31.17
N GLY A 8 2.30 23.34 -30.95
CA GLY A 8 1.78 23.70 -29.62
C GLY A 8 0.75 22.67 -29.15
N GLY A 9 1.14 21.40 -29.02
CA GLY A 9 0.32 20.38 -28.40
C GLY A 9 0.58 20.37 -26.90
N SER A 10 -0.36 20.88 -26.10
CA SER A 10 -0.34 20.66 -24.65
C SER A 10 -0.36 19.15 -24.42
N LEU A 11 0.71 18.60 -23.83
CA LEU A 11 0.77 17.20 -23.42
C LEU A 11 -0.16 17.05 -22.23
N GLU A 12 -1.45 16.86 -22.50
CA GLU A 12 -2.35 16.31 -21.50
C GLU A 12 -1.76 14.96 -21.12
N ALA A 13 -1.32 14.83 -19.87
CA ALA A 13 -0.71 13.60 -19.36
C ALA A 13 -1.77 12.49 -19.46
N ALA A 14 -1.73 11.74 -20.55
CA ALA A 14 -2.61 10.62 -20.77
C ALA A 14 -2.37 9.64 -19.61
N THR A 15 -3.29 9.65 -18.66
CA THR A 15 -3.23 8.76 -17.51
C THR A 15 -3.54 7.38 -18.04
N LEU A 16 -2.51 6.60 -18.33
CA LEU A 16 -2.68 5.22 -18.75
C LEU A 16 -3.27 4.44 -17.56
N PRO A 17 -4.46 3.83 -17.71
CA PRO A 17 -5.06 3.08 -16.62
C PRO A 17 -4.20 1.83 -16.37
N VAL A 18 -3.48 1.81 -15.25
CA VAL A 18 -2.80 0.60 -14.78
C VAL A 18 -3.87 -0.34 -14.20
N PRO A 19 -3.98 -1.60 -14.66
CA PRO A 19 -4.89 -2.57 -14.06
C PRO A 19 -4.65 -2.69 -12.55
N ARG A 20 -5.73 -2.79 -11.76
CA ARG A 20 -5.66 -2.81 -10.29
C ARG A 20 -4.65 -3.83 -9.76
N GLN A 21 -4.63 -5.03 -10.34
CA GLN A 21 -3.68 -6.08 -9.93
C GLN A 21 -2.23 -5.66 -10.18
N GLN A 22 -1.93 -5.05 -11.33
CA GLN A 22 -0.58 -4.56 -11.63
C GLN A 22 -0.17 -3.44 -10.68
N ALA A 23 -1.10 -2.56 -10.29
CA ALA A 23 -0.81 -1.53 -9.27
C ALA A 23 -0.50 -2.17 -7.90
N VAL A 24 -1.23 -3.21 -7.50
CA VAL A 24 -0.95 -3.98 -6.28
C VAL A 24 0.42 -4.67 -6.35
N ASP A 25 0.74 -5.29 -7.48
CA ASP A 25 2.02 -5.97 -7.67
C ASP A 25 3.21 -4.98 -7.60
N LEU A 26 3.05 -3.78 -8.17
CA LEU A 26 4.06 -2.72 -8.05
C LEU A 26 4.21 -2.26 -6.60
N ARG A 27 3.10 -1.96 -5.92
CA ARG A 27 3.10 -1.61 -4.49
C ARG A 27 3.77 -2.69 -3.63
N GLN A 28 3.51 -3.95 -3.94
CA GLN A 28 4.17 -5.08 -3.28
C GLN A 28 5.69 -4.97 -3.41
N VAL A 29 6.25 -4.70 -4.59
CA VAL A 29 7.71 -4.54 -4.77
C VAL A 29 8.28 -3.43 -3.88
N PHE A 30 7.54 -2.34 -3.71
CA PHE A 30 7.95 -1.16 -2.93
C PHE A 30 7.41 -1.10 -1.49
N ALA A 31 6.92 -2.22 -0.95
CA ALA A 31 6.29 -2.31 0.37
C ALA A 31 7.13 -1.76 1.54
N ARG A 32 8.46 -1.70 1.40
CA ARG A 32 9.35 -1.14 2.45
C ARG A 32 9.19 0.35 2.68
N GLY A 33 8.65 1.06 1.68
CA GLY A 33 8.39 2.49 1.73
C GLY A 33 6.93 2.85 2.01
N GLN A 34 6.10 1.85 2.34
CA GLN A 34 4.70 2.07 2.67
C GLN A 34 4.53 2.51 4.13
N ASP A 35 3.62 3.46 4.30
CA ASP A 35 3.07 3.90 5.59
C ASP A 35 1.62 4.38 5.36
N GLU A 36 1.04 5.03 6.36
CA GLU A 36 -0.34 5.51 6.29
C GLU A 36 -0.60 6.57 5.21
N ASP A 37 0.43 7.30 4.77
CA ASP A 37 0.30 8.40 3.80
C ASP A 37 0.87 8.03 2.42
N HIS A 38 1.57 6.91 2.31
CA HIS A 38 2.34 6.55 1.12
C HIS A 38 2.20 5.08 0.73
N ASP A 39 1.94 4.83 -0.56
CA ASP A 39 1.83 3.47 -1.12
C ASP A 39 3.18 2.86 -1.55
N GLY A 40 4.28 3.49 -1.15
CA GLY A 40 5.65 3.03 -1.38
C GLY A 40 6.22 3.41 -2.74
N LEU A 41 5.40 3.85 -3.70
CA LEU A 41 5.89 4.34 -4.99
C LEU A 41 6.59 5.69 -4.81
N THR A 42 7.69 5.87 -5.54
CA THR A 42 8.46 7.12 -5.59
C THR A 42 8.69 7.52 -7.05
N PRO A 43 8.92 8.80 -7.34
CA PRO A 43 9.37 9.23 -8.68
C PRO A 43 10.71 8.62 -9.11
N GLY A 44 11.48 8.06 -8.16
CA GLY A 44 12.78 7.46 -8.42
C GLY A 44 13.70 8.41 -9.19
N PHE A 45 14.30 7.90 -10.26
CA PHE A 45 15.25 8.65 -11.09
C PHE A 45 14.62 9.78 -11.91
N LEU A 46 13.28 9.87 -11.97
CA LEU A 46 12.61 10.98 -12.66
C LEU A 46 12.87 12.33 -11.97
N ALA A 47 13.26 12.31 -10.69
CA ALA A 47 13.69 13.48 -9.93
C ALA A 47 15.22 13.69 -9.92
N GLY A 48 15.97 12.93 -10.72
CA GLY A 48 17.44 12.97 -10.79
C GLY A 48 18.15 11.85 -10.02
N VAL A 49 19.49 11.87 -10.02
CA VAL A 49 20.36 10.79 -9.52
C VAL A 49 20.56 10.79 -7.99
N SER A 50 19.67 11.44 -7.24
CA SER A 50 19.78 11.51 -5.78
C SER A 50 19.40 10.16 -5.17
N HIS A 51 20.41 9.30 -4.98
CA HIS A 51 20.24 7.92 -4.51
C HIS A 51 19.49 7.81 -3.17
N GLN A 52 19.61 8.83 -2.31
CA GLN A 52 18.90 8.90 -1.02
C GLN A 52 17.39 9.15 -1.16
N GLN A 53 16.95 9.73 -2.28
CA GLN A 53 15.54 10.05 -2.56
C GLN A 53 14.84 8.99 -3.41
N LEU A 54 15.59 7.98 -3.90
CA LEU A 54 15.05 6.96 -4.79
C LEU A 54 14.05 6.03 -4.09
N VAL A 55 14.24 5.75 -2.80
CA VAL A 55 13.42 4.80 -2.05
C VAL A 55 13.12 5.35 -0.67
N ARG A 56 11.86 5.28 -0.25
CA ARG A 56 11.48 5.52 1.15
C ARG A 56 11.92 4.31 1.99
N GLY A 57 12.95 4.48 2.81
CA GLY A 57 13.45 3.43 3.72
C GLY A 57 12.69 3.40 5.05
N ARG A 58 11.37 3.16 5.04
CA ARG A 58 10.55 3.23 6.26
C ARG A 58 10.76 2.02 7.17
N ALA A 59 10.96 0.85 6.59
CA ALA A 59 11.19 -0.39 7.33
C ALA A 59 12.28 -1.28 6.71
N PRO A 60 13.02 -2.03 7.54
CA PRO A 60 14.09 -2.90 7.08
C PRO A 60 13.57 -4.17 6.37
N ARG A 61 12.32 -4.56 6.63
CA ARG A 61 11.70 -5.80 6.15
C ARG A 61 10.59 -5.53 5.15
N HIS A 62 10.37 -6.51 4.28
CA HIS A 62 9.22 -6.53 3.36
C HIS A 62 7.97 -7.00 4.13
N ARG A 63 6.88 -6.22 4.07
CA ARG A 63 5.67 -6.41 4.90
C ARG A 63 4.39 -6.65 4.09
N GLY A 64 4.49 -6.70 2.77
CA GLY A 64 3.33 -6.71 1.88
C GLY A 64 2.69 -5.33 1.70
N VAL A 65 1.56 -5.29 0.99
CA VAL A 65 0.80 -4.05 0.77
C VAL A 65 0.04 -3.64 2.04
N LEU A 66 -0.06 -2.34 2.30
CA LEU A 66 -0.89 -1.75 3.34
C LEU A 66 -2.31 -2.31 3.26
N LEU A 67 -2.73 -2.99 4.32
CA LEU A 67 -4.06 -3.60 4.39
C LEU A 67 -5.14 -2.60 4.83
N GLY A 68 -4.78 -1.64 5.67
CA GLY A 68 -5.69 -0.63 6.20
C GLY A 68 -5.26 -0.10 7.57
N ARG A 69 -6.06 0.83 8.11
CA ARG A 69 -5.80 1.49 9.40
C ARG A 69 -6.54 0.79 10.54
N VAL A 70 -5.83 0.46 11.62
CA VAL A 70 -6.44 -0.07 12.84
C VAL A 70 -7.20 1.04 13.55
N GLN A 71 -8.50 0.85 13.76
CA GLN A 71 -9.38 1.81 14.42
C GLN A 71 -9.48 1.54 15.92
N ARG A 72 -9.57 0.27 16.31
CA ARG A 72 -9.57 -0.14 17.72
C ARG A 72 -9.13 -1.59 17.90
N VAL A 73 -8.58 -1.88 19.08
CA VAL A 73 -8.32 -3.24 19.55
C VAL A 73 -9.53 -3.70 20.36
N ASP A 74 -9.95 -4.95 20.18
CA ASP A 74 -11.04 -5.57 20.93
C ASP A 74 -10.54 -6.82 21.67
N PRO A 75 -10.10 -6.67 22.94
CA PRO A 75 -9.58 -7.79 23.72
C PRO A 75 -10.61 -8.89 23.99
N GLY A 76 -11.91 -8.54 24.03
CA GLY A 76 -12.98 -9.51 24.28
C GLY A 76 -13.16 -10.48 23.11
N LEU A 77 -12.98 -10.00 21.88
CA LEU A 77 -12.94 -10.81 20.67
C LEU A 77 -11.56 -11.40 20.36
N GLY A 78 -10.51 -10.89 21.02
CA GLY A 78 -9.12 -11.21 20.68
C GLY A 78 -8.72 -10.72 19.29
N GLY A 79 -9.26 -9.59 18.85
CA GLY A 79 -9.11 -9.09 17.48
C GLY A 79 -8.94 -7.57 17.37
N VAL A 80 -8.87 -7.09 16.13
CA VAL A 80 -8.76 -5.66 15.81
C VAL A 80 -9.82 -5.28 14.78
N TRP A 81 -10.27 -4.03 14.86
CA TRP A 81 -11.13 -3.41 13.87
C TRP A 81 -10.26 -2.58 12.94
N VAL A 82 -10.40 -2.80 11.64
CA VAL A 82 -9.56 -2.20 10.61
C VAL A 82 -10.45 -1.61 9.53
N ASP A 83 -10.19 -0.36 9.15
CA ASP A 83 -10.73 0.23 7.93
C ASP A 83 -9.89 -0.32 6.77
N LEU A 84 -10.42 -1.34 6.08
CA LEU A 84 -9.69 -2.06 5.03
C LEU A 84 -9.53 -1.19 3.78
N GLU A 85 -8.34 -1.25 3.18
CA GLU A 85 -7.98 -0.64 1.88
C GLU A 85 -7.59 -1.69 0.82
N GLY A 86 -7.46 -2.95 1.24
CA GLY A 86 -7.17 -4.07 0.38
C GLY A 86 -7.92 -5.35 0.77
N PRO A 87 -7.89 -6.37 -0.10
CA PRO A 87 -8.51 -7.64 0.21
C PRO A 87 -7.74 -8.38 1.31
N VAL A 88 -8.45 -9.13 2.15
CA VAL A 88 -7.86 -10.01 3.16
C VAL A 88 -8.69 -11.27 3.33
N LYS A 89 -8.02 -12.38 3.56
CA LYS A 89 -8.64 -13.67 3.87
C LYS A 89 -7.97 -14.34 5.07
N ARG A 90 -8.68 -15.32 5.61
CA ARG A 90 -8.12 -16.23 6.62
C ARG A 90 -6.83 -16.87 6.09
N GLY A 91 -5.80 -16.88 6.94
CA GLY A 91 -4.49 -17.43 6.65
C GLY A 91 -3.48 -16.38 6.14
N ASP A 92 -3.91 -15.19 5.73
CA ASP A 92 -2.98 -14.13 5.34
C ASP A 92 -2.11 -13.71 6.52
N GLY A 93 -0.83 -13.44 6.27
CA GLY A 93 0.07 -12.88 7.27
C GLY A 93 -0.08 -11.36 7.34
N VAL A 94 -0.19 -10.82 8.54
CA VAL A 94 -0.28 -9.38 8.79
C VAL A 94 0.78 -8.93 9.79
N VAL A 95 1.24 -7.69 9.63
CA VAL A 95 2.12 -6.99 10.56
C VAL A 95 1.49 -5.64 10.89
N PHE A 96 1.58 -5.26 12.16
CA PHE A 96 1.17 -3.96 12.65
C PHE A 96 2.37 -3.01 12.63
N ASP A 97 2.22 -1.86 11.99
CA ASP A 97 3.20 -0.78 12.04
C ASP A 97 2.88 0.18 13.19
N ALA A 98 3.75 0.22 14.20
CA ALA A 98 3.66 1.16 15.33
C ALA A 98 4.48 2.45 15.12
N GLY A 99 4.99 2.66 13.90
CA GLY A 99 5.84 3.79 13.54
C GLY A 99 7.29 3.67 14.03
N LYS A 100 7.65 2.57 14.69
CA LYS A 100 8.94 2.32 15.34
C LYS A 100 9.68 1.13 14.70
N PRO A 101 10.31 1.30 13.54
CA PRO A 101 10.86 0.21 12.74
C PRO A 101 12.05 -0.52 13.38
N MET A 102 12.67 0.10 14.40
CA MET A 102 13.77 -0.50 15.16
C MET A 102 13.30 -1.45 16.26
N GLU A 103 12.02 -1.37 16.64
CA GLU A 103 11.43 -2.28 17.63
C GLU A 103 10.94 -3.57 16.95
N ARG A 104 10.67 -4.58 17.78
CA ARG A 104 10.09 -5.83 17.28
C ARG A 104 8.66 -5.57 16.82
N GLU A 105 8.40 -5.84 15.55
CA GLU A 105 7.07 -5.71 14.95
C GLU A 105 6.13 -6.79 15.51
N GLN A 106 4.87 -6.38 15.75
CA GLN A 106 3.80 -7.30 16.13
C GLN A 106 3.08 -7.76 14.85
N GLY A 107 2.63 -9.00 14.83
CA GLY A 107 1.97 -9.58 13.67
C GLY A 107 1.55 -11.02 13.90
N GLY A 108 0.92 -11.62 12.91
CA GLY A 108 0.42 -12.98 12.97
C GLY A 108 -0.36 -13.35 11.72
N SER A 109 -1.04 -14.50 11.77
CA SER A 109 -1.95 -14.93 10.71
C SER A 109 -3.38 -14.50 11.02
N VAL A 110 -4.11 -14.07 9.99
CA VAL A 110 -5.53 -13.76 10.08
C VAL A 110 -6.30 -15.05 10.38
N MET A 111 -6.91 -15.13 11.57
CA MET A 111 -7.67 -16.32 12.00
C MET A 111 -9.09 -16.34 11.43
N GLY A 112 -9.66 -15.17 11.18
CA GLY A 112 -10.98 -14.98 10.59
C GLY A 112 -11.20 -13.49 10.31
N VAL A 113 -12.14 -13.18 9.43
CA VAL A 113 -12.54 -11.80 9.11
C VAL A 113 -14.01 -11.67 9.47
N LEU A 114 -14.37 -10.59 10.16
CA LEU A 114 -15.75 -10.30 10.55
C LEU A 114 -16.08 -8.91 10.00
N SER A 115 -17.21 -8.77 9.32
CA SER A 115 -17.70 -7.46 8.92
C SER A 115 -18.39 -6.79 10.10
N ALA A 116 -18.41 -5.45 10.10
CA ALA A 116 -19.07 -4.68 11.16
C ALA A 116 -20.58 -5.00 11.30
N GLY A 117 -21.21 -5.55 10.26
CA GLY A 117 -22.60 -6.02 10.25
C GLY A 117 -22.81 -7.52 10.53
N GLY A 118 -21.77 -8.30 10.86
CA GLY A 118 -21.85 -9.74 11.08
C GLY A 118 -20.65 -10.52 10.49
N ALA A 119 -20.58 -11.82 10.75
CA ALA A 119 -19.48 -12.66 10.27
C ALA A 119 -19.39 -12.66 8.73
N ALA A 120 -18.25 -12.19 8.19
CA ALA A 120 -17.90 -12.43 6.81
C ALA A 120 -17.05 -13.69 6.75
N GLU A 121 -17.69 -14.87 6.74
CA GLU A 121 -16.95 -16.10 6.47
C GLU A 121 -16.42 -16.07 5.03
N GLY A 122 -15.14 -15.73 4.86
CA GLY A 122 -14.47 -15.76 3.57
C GLY A 122 -13.44 -14.66 3.34
N THR A 123 -13.25 -14.31 2.06
CA THR A 123 -12.40 -13.20 1.63
C THR A 123 -13.24 -11.93 1.66
N VAL A 124 -12.76 -10.88 2.33
CA VAL A 124 -13.31 -9.53 2.15
C VAL A 124 -12.57 -8.90 0.99
N GLN A 125 -13.30 -8.51 -0.06
CA GLN A 125 -12.77 -7.74 -1.18
C GLN A 125 -13.45 -6.37 -1.20
N LEU A 126 -12.66 -5.33 -1.52
CA LEU A 126 -13.13 -3.98 -1.80
C LEU A 126 -13.29 -3.77 -3.30
#